data_AF-A0A349S4V2-F1
#
_entry.id   AF-A0A349S4V2-F1
#
_cell.length_a   1.000
_cell.length_b   1.000
_cell.length_c   1.000
_cell.angle_alpha   90.00
_cell.angle_beta   90.00
_cell.angle_gamma   90.00
#
_symmetry.space_group_name_H-M   'P 1'
#
loop_
_entity.id
_entity.type
_entity.pdbx_description
1 polymer ?
#
loop_
_entity_poly.entity_id
_entity_poly.type
_entity_poly.pdbx_seq_one_letter_code
_entity_poly.pdbx_strand_id
1 'polypeptide(L)'
;IKIKGQYPQFIYWLAMPFFAPMPWEAEQFYQQPGLMERNIVLDWYPVGTGPFQLIENDPNREMILSRNPNYRIERYPTTGEKGDAEQGLLQDAGRAMPFIDKAVFQLEKEQTAYWSKFLQGYYDASGISSDSFEQAIQLESGGQFALSKAMEEQQIQLKTTVATSTYYMGFNMADPVVGGQSLAAKQLRQAISIAINYEEYIAIFLNGRGIAAQGPIPPGIFGYQSGEKGMNRVVYQWEQQQIQRRSLDRAKQLLHQAGYPDGRHQTTGKPLTLYLDVPASGPEARARFDWLRKQLQQIGLQLVIRSTDYNRFQDKMRQGQAQLFQWGWNADYPDPENFLFLLYGPNSKMHFGGENAANYQNPEYDALFEKMRVLPDGPERASVIEKMMVMVTEDAPWIWGYHPTHFSLYHGWNANIKPNLMANNTMKYRRVDPVQRFTLQQAWNQPIIWPVWMFLVVLLLFVVPSVWRYMKKNQQNIVLIEPE
;
A
#
# COMPACT_ATOMS: atom_id res chain seq x y z
N ILE A 1 -4.99 29.18 17.78
CA ILE A 1 -5.87 28.02 18.10
C ILE A 1 -5.77 27.75 19.59
N LYS A 2 -6.89 27.58 20.32
CA LYS A 2 -6.88 27.29 21.76
C LYS A 2 -7.37 25.86 22.01
N ILE A 3 -6.51 25.02 22.57
CA ILE A 3 -6.83 23.63 22.92
C ILE A 3 -7.39 23.61 24.35
N LYS A 4 -8.48 22.87 24.57
CA LYS A 4 -9.01 22.59 25.92
C LYS A 4 -8.44 21.26 26.39
N GLY A 5 -7.65 21.25 27.46
CA GLY A 5 -6.96 20.04 27.96
C GLY A 5 -5.60 19.81 27.29
N GLN A 6 -5.10 18.58 27.37
CA GLN A 6 -3.85 18.15 26.73
C GLN A 6 -4.18 17.32 25.48
N TYR A 7 -3.57 17.67 24.34
CA TYR A 7 -3.74 16.91 23.09
C TYR A 7 -2.43 16.91 22.30
N PRO A 8 -1.46 16.05 22.68
CA PRO A 8 -0.13 16.01 22.05
C PRO A 8 -0.18 15.82 20.52
N GLN A 9 -1.20 15.11 20.03
CA GLN A 9 -1.38 14.79 18.62
C GLN A 9 -1.69 16.02 17.77
N PHE A 10 -2.08 17.15 18.36
CA PHE A 10 -2.47 18.35 17.64
C PHE A 10 -1.39 18.85 16.66
N ILE A 11 -0.11 18.62 16.96
CA ILE A 11 0.98 18.96 16.04
C ILE A 11 0.88 18.19 14.71
N TYR A 12 0.39 16.95 14.73
CA TYR A 12 0.18 16.17 13.51
C TYR A 12 -1.01 16.67 12.71
N TRP A 13 -2.09 17.09 13.38
CA TRP A 13 -3.23 17.75 12.71
C TRP A 13 -2.76 18.96 11.91
N LEU A 14 -1.91 19.82 12.50
CA LEU A 14 -1.35 20.98 11.80
C LEU A 14 -0.47 20.63 10.60
N ALA A 15 0.02 19.38 10.52
CA ALA A 15 0.81 18.89 9.39
C ALA A 15 -0.04 18.26 8.28
N MET A 16 -1.35 18.07 8.49
CA MET A 16 -2.23 17.44 7.51
C MET A 16 -2.64 18.41 6.38
N PRO A 17 -2.91 17.91 5.16
CA PRO A 17 -3.26 18.75 4.03
C PRO A 17 -4.47 19.67 4.22
N PHE A 18 -5.47 19.29 5.02
CA PHE A 18 -6.65 20.13 5.27
C PHE A 18 -6.39 21.31 6.21
N PHE A 19 -5.22 21.35 6.89
CA PHE A 19 -4.72 22.53 7.59
C PHE A 19 -3.79 23.39 6.72
N ALA A 20 -3.63 23.05 5.43
CA ALA A 20 -2.87 23.89 4.51
C ALA A 20 -3.49 25.30 4.43
N PRO A 21 -2.68 26.36 4.49
CA PRO A 21 -3.20 27.71 4.43
C PRO A 21 -3.78 28.00 3.05
N MET A 22 -5.03 28.45 3.02
CA MET A 22 -5.71 28.88 1.79
C MET A 22 -5.78 30.42 1.76
N PRO A 23 -5.39 31.07 0.63
CA PRO A 23 -5.49 32.52 0.49
C PRO A 23 -6.96 32.91 0.31
N TRP A 24 -7.51 33.65 1.29
CA TRP A 24 -8.91 34.11 1.27
C TRP A 24 -9.22 35.00 0.07
N GLU A 25 -8.22 35.72 -0.46
CA GLU A 25 -8.36 36.52 -1.67
C GLU A 25 -8.64 35.64 -2.90
N ALA A 26 -8.00 34.46 -2.99
CA ALA A 26 -8.25 33.52 -4.08
C ALA A 26 -9.63 32.87 -3.92
N GLU A 27 -10.01 32.51 -2.69
CA GLU A 27 -11.35 32.00 -2.40
C GLU A 27 -12.42 33.01 -2.83
N GLN A 28 -12.28 34.27 -2.41
CA GLN A 28 -13.19 35.35 -2.81
C GLN A 28 -13.20 35.57 -4.33
N PHE A 29 -12.03 35.52 -4.98
CA PHE A 29 -11.92 35.69 -6.42
C PHE A 29 -12.68 34.57 -7.16
N TYR A 30 -12.44 33.31 -6.83
CA TYR A 30 -13.05 32.15 -7.50
C TYR A 30 -14.53 31.94 -7.20
N GLN A 31 -15.06 32.52 -6.10
CA GLN A 31 -16.50 32.49 -5.77
C GLN A 31 -17.36 33.42 -6.65
N GLN A 32 -16.77 34.19 -7.57
CA GLN A 32 -17.53 35.01 -8.51
C GLN A 32 -18.39 34.13 -9.44
N PRO A 33 -19.71 34.42 -9.58
CA PRO A 33 -20.64 33.57 -10.33
C PRO A 33 -20.18 33.22 -11.75
N GLY A 34 -19.66 34.22 -12.49
CA GLY A 34 -19.19 34.02 -13.87
C GLY A 34 -17.97 33.11 -14.00
N LEU A 35 -17.17 32.94 -12.94
CA LEU A 35 -16.05 31.99 -12.92
C LEU A 35 -16.53 30.58 -12.59
N MET A 36 -17.42 30.45 -11.59
CA MET A 36 -18.02 29.17 -11.21
C MET A 36 -18.82 28.54 -12.36
N GLU A 37 -19.62 29.33 -13.08
CA GLU A 37 -20.37 28.88 -14.26
C GLU A 37 -19.46 28.35 -15.38
N ARG A 38 -18.21 28.81 -15.44
CA ARG A 38 -17.19 28.39 -16.41
C ARG A 38 -16.24 27.34 -15.85
N ASN A 39 -16.51 26.82 -14.65
CA ASN A 39 -15.65 25.86 -13.94
C ASN A 39 -14.20 26.38 -13.69
N ILE A 40 -14.04 27.71 -13.63
CA ILE A 40 -12.79 28.36 -13.22
C ILE A 40 -12.85 28.49 -11.70
N VAL A 41 -12.50 27.41 -11.01
CA VAL A 41 -12.58 27.31 -9.55
C VAL A 41 -11.22 26.95 -8.96
N LEU A 42 -11.06 27.18 -7.66
CA LEU A 42 -9.82 26.93 -6.94
C LEU A 42 -9.37 25.47 -7.02
N ASP A 43 -10.30 24.52 -7.12
CA ASP A 43 -10.00 23.08 -7.28
C ASP A 43 -9.29 22.76 -8.60
N TRP A 44 -9.57 23.53 -9.66
CA TRP A 44 -8.95 23.38 -10.98
C TRP A 44 -7.71 24.25 -11.14
N TYR A 45 -7.67 25.39 -10.45
CA TYR A 45 -6.62 26.40 -10.53
C TYR A 45 -6.09 26.78 -9.12
N PRO A 46 -5.43 25.85 -8.43
CA PRO A 46 -5.04 26.03 -7.03
C PRO A 46 -3.97 27.11 -6.88
N VAL A 47 -4.13 27.95 -5.86
CA VAL A 47 -3.16 28.98 -5.46
C VAL A 47 -2.63 28.63 -4.08
N GLY A 48 -1.30 28.60 -3.92
CA GLY A 48 -0.69 28.25 -2.65
C GLY A 48 0.75 28.71 -2.51
N THR A 49 1.31 28.54 -1.31
CA THR A 49 2.68 28.95 -0.96
C THR A 49 3.68 27.79 -1.02
N GLY A 50 3.34 26.73 -1.76
CA GLY A 50 4.13 25.51 -1.89
C GLY A 50 5.36 25.69 -2.80
N PRO A 51 6.27 24.71 -2.81
CA PRO A 51 7.48 24.73 -3.63
C PRO A 51 7.20 24.64 -5.14
N PHE A 52 6.01 24.19 -5.52
CA PHE A 52 5.57 24.09 -6.90
C PHE A 52 4.18 24.71 -7.07
N GLN A 53 3.90 25.16 -8.29
CA GLN A 53 2.60 25.68 -8.74
C GLN A 53 2.09 24.84 -9.91
N LEU A 54 0.77 24.63 -9.99
CA LEU A 54 0.12 23.92 -11.08
C LEU A 54 0.05 24.83 -12.32
N ILE A 55 0.62 24.36 -13.43
CA ILE A 55 0.63 25.09 -14.70
C ILE A 55 -0.23 24.42 -15.78
N GLU A 56 -0.45 23.11 -15.68
CA GLU A 56 -1.37 22.37 -16.54
C GLU A 56 -2.16 21.37 -15.69
N ASN A 57 -3.46 21.31 -15.90
CA ASN A 57 -4.38 20.42 -15.21
C ASN A 57 -5.34 19.79 -16.23
N ASP A 58 -4.92 18.67 -16.81
CA ASP A 58 -5.80 17.78 -17.58
C ASP A 58 -5.88 16.42 -16.85
N PRO A 59 -6.90 16.20 -16.02
CA PRO A 59 -7.07 14.94 -15.28
C PRO A 59 -7.15 13.69 -16.16
N ASN A 60 -7.44 13.83 -17.47
CA ASN A 60 -7.53 12.71 -18.39
C ASN A 60 -6.21 12.43 -19.13
N ARG A 61 -5.20 13.29 -18.99
CA ARG A 61 -3.92 13.16 -19.70
C ARG A 61 -2.72 13.44 -18.80
N GLU A 62 -2.60 14.67 -18.32
CA GLU A 62 -1.43 15.09 -17.56
C GLU A 62 -1.68 16.27 -16.62
N MET A 63 -0.92 16.31 -15.53
CA MET A 63 -0.80 17.46 -14.65
C MET A 63 0.67 17.87 -14.58
N ILE A 64 0.93 19.16 -14.75
CA ILE A 64 2.29 19.69 -14.76
C ILE A 64 2.43 20.71 -13.64
N LEU A 65 3.43 20.49 -12.80
CA LEU A 65 3.86 21.41 -11.76
C LEU A 65 5.19 22.06 -12.17
N SER A 66 5.31 23.38 -12.01
CA SER A 66 6.58 24.10 -12.14
C SER A 66 7.07 24.60 -10.79
N ARG A 67 8.38 24.78 -10.63
CA ARG A 67 8.97 25.46 -9.46
C ARG A 67 8.26 26.79 -9.23
N ASN A 68 7.86 27.04 -7.98
CA ASN A 68 7.28 28.31 -7.58
C ASN A 68 8.41 29.34 -7.37
N PRO A 69 8.49 30.42 -8.17
CA PRO A 69 9.53 31.43 -8.04
C PRO A 69 9.43 32.23 -6.73
N ASN A 70 8.25 32.25 -6.09
CA ASN A 70 7.99 32.94 -4.83
C ASN A 70 8.12 32.01 -3.61
N TYR A 71 8.64 30.79 -3.78
CA TYR A 71 8.83 29.88 -2.67
C TYR A 71 9.89 30.41 -1.70
N ARG A 72 9.60 30.35 -0.40
CA ARG A 72 10.57 30.69 0.65
C ARG A 72 11.83 29.84 0.52
N ILE A 73 12.98 30.41 0.87
CA ILE A 73 14.23 29.66 0.90
C ILE A 73 14.15 28.63 2.02
N GLU A 74 14.02 27.37 1.64
CA GLU A 74 14.12 26.23 2.53
C GLU A 74 15.39 25.43 2.18
N ARG A 75 16.13 25.01 3.19
CA ARG A 75 17.37 24.24 3.01
C ARG A 75 17.13 22.78 3.29
N TYR A 76 17.81 21.93 2.54
CA TYR A 76 17.77 20.49 2.74
C TYR A 76 18.30 20.13 4.15
N PRO A 77 17.68 19.17 4.85
CA PRO A 77 18.05 18.81 6.23
C PRO A 77 19.54 18.48 6.38
N THR A 78 20.16 18.99 7.45
CA THR A 78 21.57 18.70 7.79
C THR A 78 21.73 17.50 8.71
N THR A 79 20.62 17.00 9.26
CA THR A 79 20.56 15.84 10.14
C THR A 79 19.57 14.84 9.56
N GLY A 80 19.82 13.55 9.78
CA GLY A 80 18.95 12.46 9.37
C GLY A 80 18.82 11.41 10.47
N GLU A 81 18.02 10.39 10.20
CA GLU A 81 17.91 9.20 11.04
C GLU A 81 19.19 8.35 10.93
N LYS A 82 19.34 7.41 11.86
CA LYS A 82 20.45 6.45 11.82
C LYS A 82 20.40 5.67 10.50
N GLY A 83 21.51 5.63 9.75
CA GLY A 83 21.57 4.98 8.44
C GLY A 83 21.34 5.92 7.25
N ASP A 84 20.82 7.13 7.47
CA ASP A 84 20.54 8.07 6.36
C ASP A 84 21.84 8.60 5.73
N ALA A 85 22.87 8.86 6.55
CA ALA A 85 24.16 9.35 6.09
C ALA A 85 24.86 8.31 5.20
N GLU A 86 24.85 7.05 5.64
CA GLU A 86 25.42 5.90 4.94
C GLU A 86 24.68 5.62 3.62
N GLN A 87 23.38 5.92 3.56
CA GLN A 87 22.56 5.83 2.34
C GLN A 87 22.72 7.04 1.41
N GLY A 88 23.58 8.01 1.75
CA GLY A 88 23.83 9.21 0.94
C GLY A 88 22.71 10.26 1.00
N LEU A 89 21.72 10.12 1.90
CA LEU A 89 20.59 11.04 1.99
C LEU A 89 20.97 12.42 2.56
N LEU A 90 22.20 12.60 3.07
CA LEU A 90 22.71 13.87 3.58
C LEU A 90 23.71 14.56 2.63
N GLN A 91 23.92 14.03 1.43
CA GLN A 91 24.86 14.62 0.44
C GLN A 91 24.49 16.06 0.05
N ASP A 92 23.19 16.37 0.05
CA ASP A 92 22.66 17.69 -0.32
C ASP A 92 22.40 18.60 0.89
N ALA A 93 22.88 18.23 2.09
CA ALA A 93 22.70 18.98 3.33
C ALA A 93 22.96 20.49 3.16
N GLY A 94 22.00 21.31 3.58
CA GLY A 94 22.11 22.77 3.55
C GLY A 94 21.89 23.42 2.17
N ARG A 95 21.78 22.66 1.08
CA ARG A 95 21.46 23.21 -0.26
C ARG A 95 20.02 23.74 -0.30
N ALA A 96 19.79 24.77 -1.12
CA ALA A 96 18.46 25.35 -1.29
C ALA A 96 17.53 24.43 -2.09
N MET A 97 16.29 24.28 -1.63
CA MET A 97 15.22 23.49 -2.25
C MET A 97 14.14 24.39 -2.88
N PRO A 98 13.35 23.89 -3.84
CA PRO A 98 13.41 22.55 -4.44
C PRO A 98 14.59 22.36 -5.41
N PHE A 99 14.98 21.12 -5.72
CA PHE A 99 16.07 20.85 -6.67
C PHE A 99 15.60 20.72 -8.12
N ILE A 100 14.40 20.18 -8.35
CA ILE A 100 13.82 20.06 -9.69
C ILE A 100 13.01 21.29 -10.08
N ASP A 101 12.96 21.59 -11.37
CA ASP A 101 12.24 22.75 -11.92
C ASP A 101 10.82 22.42 -12.36
N LYS A 102 10.57 21.15 -12.70
CA LYS A 102 9.31 20.69 -13.28
C LYS A 102 9.03 19.26 -12.82
N ALA A 103 7.78 18.99 -12.45
CA ALA A 103 7.27 17.65 -12.23
C ALA A 103 6.08 17.42 -13.17
N VAL A 104 6.08 16.26 -13.83
CA VAL A 104 5.05 15.89 -14.81
C VAL A 104 4.40 14.60 -14.34
N PHE A 105 3.08 14.64 -14.15
CA PHE A 105 2.26 13.49 -13.85
C PHE A 105 1.45 13.15 -15.09
N GLN A 106 1.64 11.96 -15.64
CA GLN A 106 0.87 11.50 -16.80
C GLN A 106 -0.01 10.33 -16.39
N LEU A 107 -1.26 10.34 -16.86
CA LEU A 107 -2.20 9.25 -16.66
C LEU A 107 -1.94 8.18 -17.71
N GLU A 108 -1.29 7.09 -17.30
CA GLU A 108 -1.17 5.88 -18.09
C GLU A 108 -2.10 4.82 -17.53
N LYS A 109 -3.13 4.43 -18.30
CA LYS A 109 -4.15 3.48 -17.84
C LYS A 109 -3.70 2.03 -17.99
N GLU A 110 -2.80 1.77 -18.94
CA GLU A 110 -2.33 0.43 -19.26
C GLU A 110 -1.01 0.12 -18.56
N GLN A 111 -1.05 -0.82 -17.61
CA GLN A 111 0.08 -1.18 -16.75
C GLN A 111 1.31 -1.63 -17.55
N THR A 112 1.12 -2.38 -18.64
CA THR A 112 2.23 -2.86 -19.50
C THR A 112 2.89 -1.71 -20.24
N ALA A 113 2.12 -0.74 -20.74
CA ALA A 113 2.64 0.45 -21.41
C ALA A 113 3.42 1.33 -20.43
N TYR A 114 2.88 1.52 -19.23
CA TYR A 114 3.54 2.23 -18.13
C TYR A 114 4.88 1.59 -17.77
N TRP A 115 4.89 0.26 -17.57
CA TRP A 115 6.08 -0.50 -17.24
C TRP A 115 7.15 -0.42 -18.34
N SER A 116 6.76 -0.56 -19.61
CA SER A 116 7.67 -0.44 -20.74
C SER A 116 8.31 0.95 -20.82
N LYS A 117 7.50 2.01 -20.66
CA LYS A 117 7.98 3.40 -20.64
C LYS A 117 8.90 3.67 -19.44
N PHE A 118 8.63 3.07 -18.29
CA PHE A 118 9.51 3.15 -17.13
C PHE A 118 10.88 2.51 -17.45
N LEU A 119 10.93 1.29 -17.99
CA LEU A 119 12.19 0.64 -18.39
C LEU A 119 12.95 1.42 -19.48
N GLN A 120 12.23 2.13 -20.34
CA GLN A 120 12.81 3.03 -21.35
C GLN A 120 13.31 4.37 -20.77
N GLY A 121 13.10 4.63 -19.48
CA GLY A 121 13.53 5.84 -18.78
C GLY A 121 12.59 7.04 -18.95
N TYR A 122 11.40 6.88 -19.54
CA TYR A 122 10.42 7.97 -19.68
C TYR A 122 9.77 8.35 -18.35
N TYR A 123 9.62 7.39 -17.43
CA TYR A 123 9.19 7.63 -16.05
C TYR A 123 10.37 7.51 -15.08
N ASP A 124 10.47 8.43 -14.13
CA ASP A 124 11.56 8.48 -13.15
C ASP A 124 11.39 7.46 -12.01
N ALA A 125 10.15 7.05 -11.73
CA ALA A 125 9.81 6.09 -10.69
C ALA A 125 8.64 5.20 -11.12
N SER A 126 8.57 3.99 -10.55
CA SER A 126 7.50 3.03 -10.80
C SER A 126 7.13 2.23 -9.55
N GLY A 127 5.86 1.88 -9.40
CA GLY A 127 5.46 0.76 -8.56
C GLY A 127 5.77 -0.58 -9.24
N ILE A 128 5.44 -1.69 -8.58
CA ILE A 128 5.55 -3.04 -9.16
C ILE A 128 4.15 -3.66 -9.18
N SER A 129 3.60 -3.88 -10.38
CA SER A 129 2.38 -4.68 -10.57
C SER A 129 2.65 -6.16 -10.38
N SER A 130 1.58 -6.94 -10.17
CA SER A 130 1.68 -8.40 -10.15
C SER A 130 2.31 -8.96 -11.43
N ASP A 131 1.93 -8.43 -12.59
CA ASP A 131 2.41 -8.89 -13.91
C ASP A 131 3.89 -8.61 -14.16
N SER A 132 4.45 -7.57 -13.54
CA SER A 132 5.85 -7.17 -13.70
C SER A 132 6.74 -7.63 -12.55
N PHE A 133 6.18 -8.34 -11.56
CA PHE A 133 6.87 -8.69 -10.33
C PHE A 133 8.06 -9.61 -10.59
N GLU A 134 7.86 -10.71 -11.34
CA GLU A 134 8.93 -11.66 -11.65
C GLU A 134 10.04 -11.05 -12.52
N GLN A 135 9.71 -10.07 -13.36
CA GLN A 135 10.71 -9.35 -14.14
C GLN A 135 11.55 -8.41 -13.27
N ALA A 136 10.94 -7.79 -12.27
CA ALA A 136 11.57 -6.77 -11.43
C ALA A 136 12.32 -7.36 -10.24
N ILE A 137 11.83 -8.47 -9.67
CA ILE A 137 12.23 -8.99 -8.37
C ILE A 137 12.65 -10.46 -8.46
N GLN A 138 13.71 -10.81 -7.76
CA GLN A 138 14.16 -12.18 -7.54
C GLN A 138 14.17 -12.51 -6.05
N LEU A 139 13.86 -13.77 -5.70
CA LEU A 139 13.93 -14.24 -4.33
C LEU A 139 15.33 -14.79 -4.06
N GLU A 140 16.04 -14.23 -3.08
CA GLU A 140 17.33 -14.76 -2.65
C GLU A 140 17.17 -15.97 -1.71
N SER A 141 18.25 -16.73 -1.51
CA SER A 141 18.31 -17.94 -0.67
C SER A 141 17.99 -17.73 0.83
N GLY A 142 17.59 -16.52 1.24
CA GLY A 142 17.12 -16.18 2.58
C GLY A 142 15.67 -15.66 2.64
N GLY A 143 14.90 -15.76 1.54
CA GLY A 143 13.52 -15.25 1.48
C GLY A 143 13.41 -13.72 1.40
N GLN A 144 14.53 -13.03 1.17
CA GLN A 144 14.56 -11.59 0.93
C GLN A 144 14.37 -11.29 -0.56
N PHE A 145 13.67 -10.20 -0.85
CA PHE A 145 13.47 -9.72 -2.21
C PHE A 145 14.67 -8.89 -2.64
N ALA A 146 15.31 -9.31 -3.72
CA ALA A 146 16.34 -8.55 -4.42
C ALA A 146 15.81 -8.10 -5.79
N LEU A 147 16.48 -7.11 -6.38
CA LEU A 147 16.22 -6.75 -7.77
C LEU A 147 16.67 -7.88 -8.69
N SER A 148 15.99 -8.01 -9.83
CA SER A 148 16.52 -8.85 -10.89
C SER A 148 17.79 -8.24 -11.47
N LYS A 149 18.70 -9.08 -11.94
CA LYS A 149 19.95 -8.65 -12.58
C LYS A 149 19.71 -7.62 -13.71
N ALA A 150 18.63 -7.79 -14.48
CA ALA A 150 18.26 -6.86 -15.53
C ALA A 150 17.93 -5.45 -15.01
N MET A 151 17.30 -5.34 -13.83
CA MET A 151 17.02 -4.05 -13.20
C MET A 151 18.30 -3.41 -12.66
N GLU A 152 19.19 -4.21 -12.06
CA GLU A 152 20.50 -3.74 -11.57
C GLU A 152 21.38 -3.21 -12.70
N GLU A 153 21.42 -3.91 -13.85
CA GLU A 153 22.14 -3.48 -15.05
C GLU A 153 21.60 -2.14 -15.60
N GLN A 154 20.32 -1.85 -15.40
CA GLN A 154 19.70 -0.55 -15.72
C GLN A 154 19.89 0.51 -14.62
N GLN A 155 20.67 0.21 -13.58
CA GLN A 155 20.90 1.09 -12.42
C GLN A 155 19.60 1.45 -11.67
N ILE A 156 18.58 0.60 -11.75
CA ILE A 156 17.33 0.76 -11.00
C ILE A 156 17.57 0.38 -9.55
N GLN A 157 16.94 1.11 -8.63
CA GLN A 157 16.98 0.86 -7.19
C GLN A 157 15.59 0.50 -6.68
N LEU A 158 15.53 -0.54 -5.85
CA LEU A 158 14.33 -0.92 -5.10
C LEU A 158 14.33 -0.24 -3.74
N LYS A 159 13.22 0.43 -3.42
CA LYS A 159 12.92 0.95 -2.09
C LYS A 159 11.68 0.23 -1.57
N THR A 160 11.86 -0.51 -0.48
CA THR A 160 10.78 -1.18 0.24
C THR A 160 10.45 -0.41 1.51
N THR A 161 9.17 -0.32 1.85
CA THR A 161 8.73 0.29 3.10
C THR A 161 7.43 -0.37 3.56
N VAL A 162 7.35 -0.73 4.84
CA VAL A 162 6.11 -1.26 5.41
C VAL A 162 5.17 -0.08 5.63
N ALA A 163 4.00 -0.11 5.03
CA ALA A 163 3.04 0.97 5.14
C ALA A 163 2.59 1.17 6.60
N THR A 164 2.26 2.41 6.95
CA THR A 164 1.54 2.74 8.19
C THR A 164 0.06 2.38 8.05
N SER A 165 -0.21 1.13 7.71
CA SER A 165 -1.53 0.60 7.44
C SER A 165 -1.65 -0.82 7.97
N THR A 166 -2.87 -1.23 8.31
CA THR A 166 -3.15 -2.60 8.74
C THR A 166 -4.42 -3.10 8.08
N TYR A 167 -4.41 -4.36 7.63
CA TYR A 167 -5.58 -5.06 7.12
C TYR A 167 -5.89 -6.21 8.05
N TYR A 168 -7.13 -6.31 8.50
CA TYR A 168 -7.55 -7.26 9.53
C TYR A 168 -8.91 -7.86 9.22
N MET A 169 -9.20 -8.99 9.87
CA MET A 169 -10.56 -9.53 9.95
C MET A 169 -11.07 -9.32 11.37
N GLY A 170 -12.20 -8.66 11.56
CA GLY A 170 -12.76 -8.42 12.88
C GLY A 170 -13.94 -9.32 13.20
N PHE A 171 -14.10 -9.58 14.49
CA PHE A 171 -15.30 -10.19 15.07
C PHE A 171 -16.17 -9.08 15.64
N ASN A 172 -17.46 -9.11 15.35
CA ASN A 172 -18.39 -8.23 16.03
C ASN A 172 -18.60 -8.71 17.47
N MET A 173 -18.13 -7.92 18.43
CA MET A 173 -18.17 -8.25 19.86
C MET A 173 -19.59 -8.21 20.44
N ALA A 174 -20.59 -7.73 19.69
CA ALA A 174 -22.01 -7.84 20.03
C ALA A 174 -22.67 -9.12 19.49
N ASP A 175 -21.99 -9.92 18.65
CA ASP A 175 -22.53 -11.17 18.13
C ASP A 175 -22.64 -12.23 19.25
N PRO A 176 -23.75 -12.98 19.34
CA PRO A 176 -23.95 -13.95 20.41
C PRO A 176 -23.02 -15.18 20.35
N VAL A 177 -22.40 -15.46 19.20
CA VAL A 177 -21.53 -16.64 19.02
C VAL A 177 -20.06 -16.27 19.14
N VAL A 178 -19.62 -15.27 18.38
CA VAL A 178 -18.20 -14.88 18.34
C VAL A 178 -17.88 -13.72 19.28
N GLY A 179 -18.88 -12.97 19.75
CA GLY A 179 -18.70 -11.76 20.56
C GLY A 179 -18.68 -12.01 22.07
N GLY A 180 -18.63 -10.92 22.83
CA GLY A 180 -18.60 -10.93 24.29
C GLY A 180 -17.26 -11.37 24.89
N GLN A 181 -17.20 -11.31 26.22
CA GLN A 181 -16.00 -11.59 27.03
C GLN A 181 -15.98 -13.00 27.63
N SER A 182 -16.94 -13.86 27.27
CA SER A 182 -16.98 -15.23 27.79
C SER A 182 -15.72 -16.00 27.36
N LEU A 183 -15.25 -16.91 28.22
CA LEU A 183 -14.07 -17.73 27.91
C LEU A 183 -14.28 -18.56 26.63
N ALA A 184 -15.49 -19.10 26.43
CA ALA A 184 -15.81 -19.88 25.24
C ALA A 184 -15.73 -19.04 23.96
N ALA A 185 -16.31 -17.83 23.93
CA ALA A 185 -16.24 -16.96 22.76
C ALA A 185 -14.80 -16.48 22.50
N LYS A 186 -14.05 -16.15 23.56
CA LYS A 186 -12.62 -15.82 23.46
C LYS A 186 -11.83 -16.97 22.82
N GLN A 187 -11.98 -18.19 23.33
CA GLN A 187 -11.28 -19.37 22.79
C GLN A 187 -11.68 -19.68 21.34
N LEU A 188 -12.94 -19.46 20.97
CA LEU A 188 -13.40 -19.55 19.58
C LEU A 188 -12.66 -18.55 18.68
N ARG A 189 -12.61 -17.27 19.05
CA ARG A 189 -11.88 -16.24 18.29
C ARG A 189 -10.40 -16.53 18.18
N GLN A 190 -9.77 -16.99 19.27
CA GLN A 190 -8.36 -17.40 19.30
C GLN A 190 -8.08 -18.59 18.36
N ALA A 191 -8.95 -19.60 18.36
CA ALA A 191 -8.81 -20.76 17.47
C ALA A 191 -8.91 -20.37 15.99
N ILE A 192 -9.88 -19.52 15.65
CA ILE A 192 -10.05 -18.99 14.29
C ILE A 192 -8.81 -18.17 13.90
N SER A 193 -8.26 -17.37 14.81
CA SER A 193 -7.06 -16.56 14.57
C SER A 193 -5.82 -17.41 14.28
N ILE A 194 -5.65 -18.54 14.97
CA ILE A 194 -4.56 -19.49 14.68
C ILE A 194 -4.75 -20.11 13.29
N ALA A 195 -5.97 -20.54 12.96
CA ALA A 195 -6.29 -21.27 11.74
C ALA A 195 -6.12 -20.44 10.44
N ILE A 196 -6.36 -19.13 10.47
CA ILE A 196 -6.19 -18.28 9.27
C ILE A 196 -4.72 -17.87 9.12
N ASN A 197 -4.01 -18.50 8.19
CA ASN A 197 -2.58 -18.30 7.96
C ASN A 197 -2.28 -17.06 7.09
N TYR A 198 -1.98 -15.92 7.73
CA TYR A 198 -1.67 -14.70 6.99
C TYR A 198 -0.29 -14.71 6.32
N GLU A 199 0.68 -15.50 6.77
CA GLU A 199 1.94 -15.69 6.05
C GLU A 199 1.69 -16.34 4.68
N GLU A 200 0.86 -17.38 4.65
CA GLU A 200 0.43 -18.04 3.42
C GLU A 200 -0.38 -17.08 2.53
N TYR A 201 -1.29 -16.30 3.12
CA TYR A 201 -2.05 -15.28 2.39
C TYR A 201 -1.14 -14.26 1.69
N ILE A 202 -0.15 -13.74 2.42
CA ILE A 202 0.82 -12.76 1.91
C ILE A 202 1.66 -13.38 0.78
N ALA A 203 2.10 -14.63 0.93
CA ALA A 203 2.88 -15.33 -0.09
C ALA A 203 2.07 -15.53 -1.38
N ILE A 204 0.84 -16.03 -1.28
CA ILE A 204 0.02 -16.41 -2.43
C ILE A 204 -0.61 -15.19 -3.13
N PHE A 205 -1.16 -14.25 -2.37
CA PHE A 205 -1.99 -13.18 -2.93
C PHE A 205 -1.29 -11.82 -3.02
N LEU A 206 -0.20 -11.62 -2.28
CA LEU A 206 0.54 -10.35 -2.26
C LEU A 206 1.95 -10.46 -2.82
N ASN A 207 2.38 -11.64 -3.30
CA ASN A 207 3.75 -11.92 -3.75
C ASN A 207 4.78 -11.57 -2.65
N GLY A 208 4.45 -11.85 -1.39
CA GLY A 208 5.28 -11.53 -0.23
C GLY A 208 5.34 -10.06 0.18
N ARG A 209 4.52 -9.18 -0.43
CA ARG A 209 4.50 -7.73 -0.15
C ARG A 209 3.71 -7.38 1.12
N GLY A 210 4.12 -7.93 2.25
CA GLY A 210 3.56 -7.61 3.55
C GLY A 210 4.22 -8.38 4.67
N ILE A 211 3.89 -8.02 5.90
CA ILE A 211 4.28 -8.75 7.10
C ILE A 211 3.03 -9.15 7.87
N ALA A 212 3.02 -10.35 8.44
CA ALA A 212 1.91 -10.80 9.28
C ALA A 212 1.86 -9.93 10.55
N ALA A 213 0.71 -9.30 10.78
CA ALA A 213 0.52 -8.35 11.86
C ALA A 213 0.48 -9.07 13.21
N GLN A 214 1.23 -8.53 14.17
CA GLN A 214 1.25 -9.03 15.56
C GLN A 214 0.28 -8.26 16.46
N GLY A 215 -0.34 -7.20 15.95
CA GLY A 215 -1.28 -6.34 16.64
C GLY A 215 -1.79 -5.22 15.72
N PRO A 216 -2.55 -4.24 16.26
CA PRO A 216 -3.12 -3.16 15.46
C PRO A 216 -2.09 -2.10 15.04
N ILE A 217 -0.98 -1.93 15.78
CA ILE A 217 0.03 -0.91 15.52
C ILE A 217 1.04 -1.43 14.47
N PRO A 218 1.17 -0.80 13.29
CA PRO A 218 2.17 -1.18 12.29
C PRO A 218 3.59 -0.69 12.65
N PRO A 219 4.65 -1.24 12.03
CA PRO A 219 6.00 -0.71 12.16
C PRO A 219 6.09 0.78 11.80
N GLY A 220 6.97 1.50 12.50
CA GLY A 220 7.18 2.94 12.28
C GLY A 220 6.29 3.84 13.14
N ILE A 221 5.30 3.29 13.84
CA ILE A 221 4.49 4.01 14.83
C ILE A 221 5.02 3.74 16.25
N PHE A 222 5.04 4.78 17.09
CA PHE A 222 5.45 4.64 18.49
C PHE A 222 4.63 3.56 19.21
N GLY A 223 5.26 2.75 20.05
CA GLY A 223 4.61 1.63 20.74
C GLY A 223 4.59 0.31 19.95
N TYR A 224 4.98 0.30 18.67
CA TYR A 224 5.29 -0.95 17.96
C TYR A 224 6.44 -1.69 18.66
N GLN A 225 6.29 -2.99 18.84
CA GLN A 225 7.31 -3.87 19.41
C GLN A 225 7.59 -5.03 18.46
N SER A 226 8.84 -5.46 18.36
CA SER A 226 9.27 -6.59 17.55
C SER A 226 9.82 -7.72 18.41
N GLY A 227 10.05 -8.88 17.79
CA GLY A 227 10.58 -10.06 18.48
C GLY A 227 9.59 -10.65 19.50
N GLU A 228 10.12 -11.33 20.51
CA GLU A 228 9.34 -12.05 21.53
C GLU A 228 8.33 -11.14 22.25
N LYS A 229 8.73 -9.89 22.51
CA LYS A 229 7.92 -8.95 23.29
C LYS A 229 6.68 -8.49 22.53
N GLY A 230 6.82 -8.22 21.23
CA GLY A 230 5.74 -7.75 20.37
C GLY A 230 4.93 -8.85 19.68
N MET A 231 5.31 -10.11 19.87
CA MET A 231 4.66 -11.26 19.24
C MET A 231 3.23 -11.47 19.76
N ASN A 232 2.29 -11.76 18.85
CA ASN A 232 0.96 -12.23 19.23
C ASN A 232 1.04 -13.65 19.82
N ARG A 233 1.04 -13.76 21.15
CA ARG A 233 1.17 -15.03 21.89
C ARG A 233 0.01 -16.01 21.70
N VAL A 234 -1.13 -15.54 21.20
CA VAL A 234 -2.29 -16.39 20.87
C VAL A 234 -2.00 -17.17 19.60
N VAL A 235 -1.48 -16.51 18.56
CA VAL A 235 -1.28 -17.10 17.24
C VAL A 235 0.10 -17.73 17.08
N TYR A 236 1.09 -17.20 17.80
CA TYR A 236 2.49 -17.60 17.66
C TYR A 236 3.10 -18.02 19.00
N GLN A 237 4.24 -18.68 18.90
CA GLN A 237 5.12 -19.07 20.00
C GLN A 237 6.57 -18.71 19.65
N TRP A 238 7.36 -18.45 20.68
CA TRP A 238 8.77 -18.10 20.53
C TRP A 238 9.61 -19.36 20.65
N GLU A 239 10.17 -19.82 19.54
CA GLU A 239 10.98 -21.04 19.48
C GLU A 239 12.23 -20.80 18.64
N GLN A 240 13.39 -21.26 19.12
CA GLN A 240 14.68 -21.09 18.43
C GLN A 240 14.99 -19.63 18.06
N GLN A 241 14.63 -18.68 18.93
CA GLN A 241 14.78 -17.23 18.71
C GLN A 241 14.01 -16.70 17.49
N GLN A 242 12.96 -17.41 17.07
CA GLN A 242 12.10 -17.03 15.96
C GLN A 242 10.63 -17.11 16.35
N ILE A 243 9.80 -16.31 15.66
CA ILE A 243 8.34 -16.36 15.77
C ILE A 243 7.86 -17.55 14.95
N GLN A 244 7.23 -18.52 15.60
CA GLN A 244 6.64 -19.69 14.94
C GLN A 244 5.14 -19.72 15.16
N ARG A 245 4.38 -19.99 14.10
CA ARG A 245 2.92 -20.09 14.19
C ARG A 245 2.52 -21.33 14.98
N ARG A 246 1.51 -21.21 15.85
CA ARG A 246 0.96 -22.36 16.58
C ARG A 246 0.27 -23.33 15.62
N SER A 247 0.27 -24.61 15.99
CA SER A 247 -0.30 -25.68 15.16
C SER A 247 -1.83 -25.64 15.11
N LEU A 248 -2.39 -26.25 14.06
CA LEU A 248 -3.83 -26.45 13.92
C LEU A 248 -4.41 -27.33 15.03
N ASP A 249 -3.62 -28.21 15.64
CA ASP A 249 -4.07 -29.01 16.78
C ASP A 249 -4.35 -28.13 17.99
N ARG A 250 -3.56 -27.07 18.20
CA ARG A 250 -3.85 -26.09 19.24
C ARG A 250 -5.16 -25.34 18.96
N ALA A 251 -5.42 -24.98 17.70
CA ALA A 251 -6.69 -24.38 17.32
C ALA A 251 -7.88 -25.32 17.58
N LYS A 252 -7.78 -26.60 17.21
CA LYS A 252 -8.81 -27.62 17.47
C LYS A 252 -9.06 -27.84 18.97
N GLN A 253 -8.00 -27.84 19.79
CA GLN A 253 -8.15 -27.90 21.25
C GLN A 253 -8.93 -26.70 21.80
N LEU A 254 -8.62 -25.48 21.34
CA LEU A 254 -9.35 -24.28 21.75
C LEU A 254 -10.81 -24.32 21.30
N LEU A 255 -11.10 -24.83 20.10
CA LEU A 255 -12.49 -25.03 19.65
C LEU A 255 -13.24 -26.03 20.52
N HIS A 256 -12.61 -27.14 20.89
CA HIS A 256 -13.21 -28.10 21.81
C HIS A 256 -13.53 -27.42 23.16
N GLN A 257 -12.61 -26.63 23.71
CA GLN A 257 -12.82 -25.88 24.96
C GLN A 257 -13.91 -24.82 24.83
N ALA A 258 -14.07 -24.23 23.64
CA ALA A 258 -15.14 -23.31 23.31
C ALA A 258 -16.52 -23.98 23.14
N GLY A 259 -16.62 -25.31 23.26
CA GLY A 259 -17.87 -26.06 23.10
C GLY A 259 -18.17 -26.44 21.63
N TYR A 260 -17.17 -26.39 20.75
CA TYR A 260 -17.28 -26.73 19.34
C TYR A 260 -16.30 -27.85 18.90
N PRO A 261 -16.32 -29.05 19.51
CA PRO A 261 -15.50 -30.17 19.05
C PRO A 261 -15.74 -30.45 17.55
N ASP A 262 -14.66 -30.57 16.78
CA ASP A 262 -14.68 -30.77 15.33
C ASP A 262 -15.56 -29.76 14.56
N GLY A 263 -15.66 -28.53 15.09
CA GLY A 263 -16.48 -27.46 14.52
C GLY A 263 -17.99 -27.67 14.68
N ARG A 264 -18.43 -28.50 15.63
CA ARG A 264 -19.85 -28.79 15.89
C ARG A 264 -20.21 -28.47 17.33
N HIS A 265 -21.38 -27.88 17.53
CA HIS A 265 -21.86 -27.52 18.87
C HIS A 265 -21.99 -28.77 19.76
N GLN A 266 -21.33 -28.79 20.93
CA GLN A 266 -21.19 -29.99 21.76
C GLN A 266 -22.55 -30.63 22.14
N THR A 267 -23.59 -29.83 22.36
CA THR A 267 -24.91 -30.34 22.78
C THR A 267 -25.84 -30.68 21.62
N THR A 268 -25.75 -29.97 20.49
CA THR A 268 -26.73 -30.12 19.40
C THR A 268 -26.17 -30.89 18.21
N GLY A 269 -24.85 -31.09 18.13
CA GLY A 269 -24.16 -31.74 17.01
C GLY A 269 -24.19 -30.96 15.70
N LYS A 270 -24.86 -29.79 15.66
CA LYS A 270 -24.98 -28.96 14.47
C LYS A 270 -23.62 -28.33 14.13
N PRO A 271 -23.24 -28.27 12.84
CA PRO A 271 -22.03 -27.60 12.41
C PRO A 271 -22.10 -26.10 12.71
N LEU A 272 -21.00 -25.53 13.19
CA LEU A 272 -20.86 -24.10 13.36
C LEU A 272 -20.60 -23.46 12.00
N THR A 273 -21.56 -22.64 11.55
CA THR A 273 -21.46 -21.83 10.35
C THR A 273 -21.18 -20.39 10.74
N LEU A 274 -20.06 -19.86 10.26
CA LEU A 274 -19.67 -18.47 10.40
C LEU A 274 -20.03 -17.68 9.14
N TYR A 275 -20.40 -16.42 9.33
CA TYR A 275 -20.76 -15.51 8.25
C TYR A 275 -19.76 -14.37 8.15
N LEU A 276 -19.08 -14.30 7.00
CA LEU A 276 -18.16 -13.21 6.68
C LEU A 276 -18.86 -12.22 5.74
N ASP A 277 -19.11 -11.02 6.23
CA ASP A 277 -19.64 -9.91 5.46
C ASP A 277 -18.48 -9.08 4.88
N VAL A 278 -18.53 -8.82 3.57
CA VAL A 278 -17.49 -8.10 2.82
C VAL A 278 -18.14 -7.22 1.76
N PRO A 279 -17.50 -6.09 1.40
CA PRO A 279 -17.94 -5.32 0.25
C PRO A 279 -17.71 -6.10 -1.06
N ALA A 280 -18.57 -5.83 -2.04
CA ALA A 280 -18.49 -6.38 -3.38
C ALA A 280 -17.11 -6.08 -3.96
N SER A 281 -16.47 -7.12 -4.48
CA SER A 281 -15.11 -7.07 -4.99
C SER A 281 -15.02 -7.80 -6.33
N GLY A 282 -13.99 -7.46 -7.11
CA GLY A 282 -13.79 -8.02 -8.44
C GLY A 282 -13.50 -9.53 -8.46
N PRO A 283 -13.36 -10.13 -9.64
CA PRO A 283 -13.20 -11.58 -9.83
C PRO A 283 -12.10 -12.23 -8.97
N GLU A 284 -11.00 -11.50 -8.71
CA GLU A 284 -9.87 -11.94 -7.89
C GLU A 284 -10.25 -12.31 -6.44
N ALA A 285 -11.35 -11.75 -5.92
CA ALA A 285 -11.80 -12.04 -4.57
C ALA A 285 -12.25 -13.50 -4.39
N ARG A 286 -12.69 -14.17 -5.46
CA ARG A 286 -13.15 -15.57 -5.39
C ARG A 286 -12.05 -16.50 -4.88
N ALA A 287 -10.83 -16.36 -5.37
CA ALA A 287 -9.70 -17.18 -4.94
C ALA A 287 -9.37 -16.96 -3.45
N ARG A 288 -9.39 -15.71 -2.97
CA ARG A 288 -9.20 -15.36 -1.56
C ARG A 288 -10.29 -15.96 -0.66
N PHE A 289 -11.53 -15.93 -1.13
CA PHE A 289 -12.71 -16.47 -0.45
C PHE A 289 -12.69 -18.00 -0.36
N ASP A 290 -12.30 -18.69 -1.44
CA ASP A 290 -12.11 -20.14 -1.42
C ASP A 290 -10.95 -20.54 -0.51
N TRP A 291 -9.88 -19.75 -0.49
CA TRP A 291 -8.79 -19.92 0.46
C TRP A 291 -9.25 -19.78 1.92
N LEU A 292 -10.00 -18.72 2.27
CA LEU A 292 -10.55 -18.54 3.62
C LEU A 292 -11.44 -19.72 4.06
N ARG A 293 -12.29 -20.23 3.16
CA ARG A 293 -13.10 -21.43 3.43
C ARG A 293 -12.21 -22.63 3.75
N LYS A 294 -11.15 -22.84 2.97
CA LYS A 294 -10.20 -23.94 3.20
C LYS A 294 -9.48 -23.80 4.55
N GLN A 295 -9.06 -22.60 4.93
CA GLN A 295 -8.38 -22.35 6.22
C GLN A 295 -9.29 -22.75 7.40
N LEU A 296 -10.56 -22.33 7.39
CA LEU A 296 -11.50 -22.67 8.47
C LEU A 296 -11.96 -24.13 8.44
N GLN A 297 -12.03 -24.74 7.24
CA GLN A 297 -12.35 -26.15 7.09
C GLN A 297 -11.29 -27.07 7.72
N GLN A 298 -10.02 -26.65 7.82
CA GLN A 298 -8.95 -27.41 8.49
C GLN A 298 -9.24 -27.68 9.97
N ILE A 299 -10.08 -26.85 10.59
CA ILE A 299 -10.55 -26.98 11.97
C ILE A 299 -12.05 -27.33 12.07
N GLY A 300 -12.67 -27.75 10.96
CA GLY A 300 -14.05 -28.22 10.90
C GLY A 300 -15.14 -27.15 10.83
N LEU A 301 -14.76 -25.87 10.74
CA LEU A 301 -15.72 -24.74 10.68
C LEU A 301 -16.19 -24.47 9.25
N GLN A 302 -17.47 -24.11 9.11
CA GLN A 302 -18.04 -23.70 7.83
C GLN A 302 -18.05 -22.19 7.70
N LEU A 303 -17.71 -21.67 6.52
CA LEU A 303 -17.71 -20.23 6.24
C LEU A 303 -18.62 -19.89 5.06
N VAL A 304 -19.62 -19.06 5.34
CA VAL A 304 -20.51 -18.47 4.33
C VAL A 304 -20.10 -17.01 4.12
N ILE A 305 -19.85 -16.66 2.87
CA ILE A 305 -19.41 -15.31 2.51
C ILE A 305 -20.59 -14.54 1.95
N ARG A 306 -20.85 -13.37 2.52
CA ARG A 306 -21.95 -12.46 2.20
C ARG A 306 -21.36 -11.19 1.59
N SER A 307 -21.26 -11.20 0.28
CA SER A 307 -20.80 -10.04 -0.49
C SER A 307 -21.97 -9.09 -0.78
N THR A 308 -21.86 -7.82 -0.41
CA THR A 308 -22.87 -6.78 -0.69
C THR A 308 -22.22 -5.53 -1.24
N ASP A 309 -22.98 -4.65 -1.90
CA ASP A 309 -22.47 -3.31 -2.26
C ASP A 309 -21.96 -2.56 -1.01
N TYR A 310 -21.08 -1.57 -1.23
CA TYR A 310 -20.37 -0.91 -0.14
C TYR A 310 -21.32 -0.16 0.81
N ASN A 311 -22.36 0.51 0.30
CA ASN A 311 -23.31 1.24 1.13
C ASN A 311 -24.09 0.28 2.03
N ARG A 312 -24.58 -0.83 1.47
CA ARG A 312 -25.26 -1.87 2.25
C ARG A 312 -24.33 -2.54 3.27
N PHE A 313 -23.06 -2.75 2.92
CA PHE A 313 -22.06 -3.24 3.86
C PHE A 313 -21.88 -2.26 5.03
N GLN A 314 -21.70 -0.97 4.74
CA GLN A 314 -21.60 0.07 5.78
C GLN A 314 -22.84 0.10 6.68
N ASP A 315 -24.04 -0.01 6.13
CA ASP A 315 -25.28 -0.03 6.92
C ASP A 315 -25.33 -1.23 7.86
N LYS A 316 -24.95 -2.43 7.40
CA LYS A 316 -24.82 -3.62 8.26
C LYS A 316 -23.82 -3.40 9.39
N MET A 317 -22.70 -2.74 9.10
CA MET A 317 -21.67 -2.46 10.11
C MET A 317 -22.16 -1.45 11.15
N ARG A 318 -22.85 -0.39 10.74
CA ARG A 318 -23.49 0.58 11.66
C ARG A 318 -24.58 -0.06 12.51
N GLN A 319 -25.31 -1.04 11.97
CA GLN A 319 -26.32 -1.78 12.72
C GLN A 319 -25.72 -2.96 13.51
N GLY A 320 -24.41 -3.19 13.41
CA GLY A 320 -23.68 -4.31 14.00
C GLY A 320 -24.31 -5.68 13.70
N GLN A 321 -24.70 -5.89 12.44
CA GLN A 321 -25.31 -7.13 11.96
C GLN A 321 -24.30 -8.09 11.30
N ALA A 322 -23.08 -7.62 11.03
CA ALA A 322 -22.01 -8.49 10.55
C ALA A 322 -21.46 -9.34 11.70
N GLN A 323 -21.18 -10.62 11.42
CA GLN A 323 -20.59 -11.53 12.41
C GLN A 323 -19.05 -11.47 12.33
N LEU A 324 -18.50 -11.78 11.16
CA LEU A 324 -17.12 -11.50 10.77
C LEU A 324 -17.12 -10.46 9.66
N PHE A 325 -16.08 -9.63 9.60
CA PHE A 325 -15.90 -8.63 8.54
C PHE A 325 -14.42 -8.43 8.23
N GLN A 326 -14.10 -7.86 7.08
CA GLN A 326 -12.74 -7.43 6.73
C GLN A 326 -12.66 -5.91 6.55
N TRP A 327 -11.61 -5.31 7.12
CA TRP A 327 -11.30 -3.90 6.94
C TRP A 327 -9.80 -3.67 6.80
N GLY A 328 -9.49 -2.46 6.35
CA GLY A 328 -8.15 -1.89 6.42
C GLY A 328 -8.21 -0.53 7.08
N TRP A 329 -7.14 -0.16 7.75
CA TRP A 329 -6.94 1.17 8.31
C TRP A 329 -5.60 1.73 7.82
N ASN A 330 -5.62 2.98 7.37
CA ASN A 330 -4.42 3.74 7.04
C ASN A 330 -4.24 4.79 8.13
N ALA A 331 -3.01 4.97 8.61
CA ALA A 331 -2.74 5.99 9.61
C ALA A 331 -3.05 7.38 9.05
N ASP A 332 -3.83 8.17 9.77
CA ASP A 332 -4.06 9.58 9.45
C ASP A 332 -2.88 10.43 9.95
N TYR A 333 -2.36 10.11 11.15
CA TYR A 333 -1.20 10.73 11.78
C TYR A 333 -0.31 9.69 12.47
N PRO A 334 1.01 9.94 12.60
CA PRO A 334 1.98 8.95 13.08
C PRO A 334 1.95 8.76 14.61
N ASP A 335 0.77 8.45 15.17
CA ASP A 335 0.58 8.24 16.60
C ASP A 335 -0.19 6.93 16.85
N PRO A 336 0.21 6.10 17.86
CA PRO A 336 -0.48 4.85 18.17
C PRO A 336 -1.95 5.01 18.54
N GLU A 337 -2.36 6.19 19.03
CA GLU A 337 -3.76 6.49 19.31
C GLU A 337 -4.64 6.34 18.07
N ASN A 338 -4.14 6.68 16.87
CA ASN A 338 -4.86 6.49 15.60
C ASN A 338 -5.06 5.01 15.20
N PHE A 339 -4.48 4.05 15.93
CA PHE A 339 -4.80 2.63 15.76
C PHE A 339 -5.56 2.07 16.96
N LEU A 340 -5.19 2.47 18.17
CA LEU A 340 -5.80 1.97 19.40
C LEU A 340 -7.23 2.51 19.60
N PHE A 341 -7.57 3.67 19.03
CA PHE A 341 -8.93 4.21 19.11
C PHE A 341 -9.96 3.35 18.36
N LEU A 342 -9.53 2.49 17.43
CA LEU A 342 -10.36 1.52 16.71
C LEU A 342 -10.83 0.35 17.61
N LEU A 343 -10.32 0.27 18.83
CA LEU A 343 -10.74 -0.66 19.86
C LEU A 343 -11.25 0.07 21.11
N TYR A 344 -11.37 1.40 21.06
CA TYR A 344 -11.90 2.18 22.18
C TYR A 344 -13.43 2.06 22.24
N GLY A 345 -13.98 1.69 23.38
CA GLY A 345 -15.41 1.40 23.59
C GLY A 345 -16.35 2.54 23.19
N PRO A 346 -16.09 3.78 23.63
CA PRO A 346 -16.85 4.96 23.21
C PRO A 346 -16.78 5.30 21.72
N ASN A 347 -15.86 4.69 20.96
CA ASN A 347 -15.84 4.78 19.50
C ASN A 347 -16.67 3.68 18.83
N SER A 348 -17.45 2.88 19.57
CA SER A 348 -18.25 1.79 18.99
C SER A 348 -19.07 2.28 17.79
N LYS A 349 -18.93 1.56 16.68
CA LYS A 349 -19.64 1.85 15.43
C LYS A 349 -21.14 1.65 15.57
N MET A 350 -21.56 0.61 16.28
CA MET A 350 -22.98 0.31 16.53
C MET A 350 -23.62 1.31 17.50
N HIS A 351 -22.95 1.63 18.62
CA HIS A 351 -23.58 2.41 19.69
C HIS A 351 -23.44 3.92 19.53
N PHE A 352 -22.32 4.38 18.95
CA PHE A 352 -21.97 5.80 18.91
C PHE A 352 -21.63 6.30 17.49
N GLY A 353 -21.68 5.43 16.48
CA GLY A 353 -21.32 5.78 15.11
C GLY A 353 -19.83 6.03 14.87
N GLY A 354 -18.96 5.58 15.78
CA GLY A 354 -17.51 5.75 15.66
C GLY A 354 -16.82 4.67 14.80
N GLU A 355 -15.50 4.61 14.90
CA GLU A 355 -14.64 3.72 14.10
C GLU A 355 -14.21 2.42 14.80
N ASN A 356 -14.62 2.18 16.05
CA ASN A 356 -14.51 0.86 16.67
C ASN A 356 -15.56 -0.08 16.08
N ALA A 357 -15.10 -0.71 15.02
CA ALA A 357 -15.88 -1.46 14.08
C ALA A 357 -16.18 -2.89 14.56
N ALA A 358 -15.34 -3.40 15.46
CA ALA A 358 -15.57 -4.65 16.20
C ALA A 358 -16.56 -4.48 17.37
N ASN A 359 -16.94 -3.25 17.73
CA ASN A 359 -17.76 -2.95 18.90
C ASN A 359 -17.15 -3.53 20.20
N TYR A 360 -15.83 -3.61 20.28
CA TYR A 360 -15.14 -4.09 21.49
C TYR A 360 -15.39 -3.12 22.64
N GLN A 361 -15.80 -3.64 23.80
CA GLN A 361 -16.10 -2.87 25.00
C GLN A 361 -15.35 -3.50 26.18
N ASN A 362 -14.42 -2.74 26.76
CA ASN A 362 -13.68 -3.15 27.94
C ASN A 362 -13.30 -1.91 28.77
N PRO A 363 -13.90 -1.73 29.97
CA PRO A 363 -13.66 -0.55 30.79
C PRO A 363 -12.19 -0.32 31.19
N GLU A 364 -11.40 -1.39 31.35
CA GLU A 364 -9.97 -1.27 31.66
C GLU A 364 -9.18 -0.79 30.44
N TYR A 365 -9.49 -1.32 29.27
CA TYR A 365 -8.94 -0.82 28.00
C TYR A 365 -9.28 0.64 27.78
N ASP A 366 -10.54 1.02 28.03
CA ASP A 366 -11.02 2.39 27.84
C ASP A 366 -10.31 3.37 28.77
N ALA A 367 -10.12 3.01 30.04
CA ALA A 367 -9.37 3.82 30.99
C ALA A 367 -7.89 3.98 30.59
N LEU A 368 -7.26 2.91 30.07
CA LEU A 368 -5.88 2.96 29.60
C LEU A 368 -5.75 3.78 28.31
N PHE A 369 -6.71 3.69 27.39
CA PHE A 369 -6.75 4.53 26.19
C PHE A 369 -6.85 6.02 26.54
N GLU A 370 -7.75 6.38 27.45
CA GLU A 370 -7.94 7.74 27.95
C GLU A 370 -6.69 8.31 28.62
N LYS A 371 -5.94 7.47 29.34
CA LYS A 371 -4.63 7.85 29.88
C LYS A 371 -3.60 8.01 28.77
N MET A 372 -3.51 7.05 27.85
CA MET A 372 -2.50 7.00 26.80
C MET A 372 -2.58 8.18 25.84
N ARG A 373 -3.79 8.61 25.46
CA ARG A 373 -4.01 9.64 24.44
C ARG A 373 -3.47 11.02 24.84
N VAL A 374 -3.37 11.33 26.13
CA VAL A 374 -2.86 12.63 26.62
C VAL A 374 -1.39 12.62 26.99
N LEU A 375 -0.76 11.44 27.07
CA LEU A 375 0.66 11.31 27.40
C LEU A 375 1.54 11.62 26.17
N PRO A 376 2.68 12.31 26.35
CA PRO A 376 3.69 12.40 25.31
C PRO A 376 4.42 11.07 25.12
N ASP A 377 5.12 10.92 24.00
CA ASP A 377 5.97 9.76 23.76
C ASP A 377 7.05 9.63 24.83
N GLY A 378 7.08 8.48 25.50
CA GLY A 378 7.99 8.21 26.59
C GLY A 378 7.70 6.87 27.27
N PRO A 379 8.50 6.49 28.28
CA PRO A 379 8.40 5.19 28.94
C PRO A 379 7.03 4.92 29.57
N GLU A 380 6.37 5.93 30.15
CA GLU A 380 5.05 5.77 30.74
C GLU A 380 3.99 5.43 29.68
N ARG A 381 3.96 6.18 28.57
CA ARG A 381 3.05 5.94 27.44
C ARG A 381 3.28 4.55 26.84
N ALA A 382 4.55 4.17 26.66
CA ALA A 382 4.92 2.84 26.15
C ALA A 382 4.41 1.71 27.06
N SER A 383 4.51 1.87 28.39
CA SER A 383 4.00 0.88 29.35
C SER A 383 2.48 0.75 29.31
N VAL A 384 1.76 1.87 29.15
CA VAL A 384 0.30 1.87 28.99
C VAL A 384 -0.09 1.15 27.70
N ILE A 385 0.57 1.47 26.57
CA ILE A 385 0.34 0.81 25.28
C ILE A 385 0.60 -0.69 25.39
N GLU A 386 1.68 -1.12 26.04
CA GLU A 386 1.99 -2.54 26.22
C GLU A 386 0.86 -3.30 26.95
N LYS A 387 0.30 -2.73 28.02
CA LYS A 387 -0.85 -3.31 28.72
C LYS A 387 -2.08 -3.41 27.82
N MET A 388 -2.36 -2.34 27.07
CA MET A 388 -3.45 -2.32 26.09
C MET A 388 -3.30 -3.42 25.04
N MET A 389 -2.09 -3.59 24.51
CA MET A 389 -1.76 -4.59 23.50
C MET A 389 -1.92 -6.03 24.02
N VAL A 390 -1.50 -6.30 25.26
CA VAL A 390 -1.69 -7.61 25.90
C VAL A 390 -3.18 -7.94 25.99
N MET A 391 -4.01 -7.02 26.51
CA MET A 391 -5.45 -7.25 26.65
C MET A 391 -6.12 -7.57 25.32
N VAL A 392 -5.91 -6.75 24.29
CA VAL A 392 -6.58 -6.97 22.99
C VAL A 392 -6.04 -8.18 22.26
N THR A 393 -4.77 -8.53 22.45
CA THR A 393 -4.19 -9.76 21.90
C THR A 393 -4.85 -10.99 22.52
N GLU A 394 -5.06 -10.99 23.84
CA GLU A 394 -5.72 -12.09 24.54
C GLU A 394 -7.23 -12.15 24.24
N ASP A 395 -7.90 -11.01 24.18
CA ASP A 395 -9.33 -10.94 23.88
C ASP A 395 -9.65 -11.24 22.40
N ALA A 396 -8.67 -11.08 21.52
CA ALA A 396 -8.73 -11.36 20.08
C ALA A 396 -9.99 -10.78 19.41
N PRO A 397 -10.30 -9.47 19.55
CA PRO A 397 -11.43 -8.86 18.83
C PRO A 397 -11.20 -8.87 17.32
N TRP A 398 -9.93 -8.89 16.89
CA TRP A 398 -9.51 -9.04 15.50
C TRP A 398 -8.59 -10.24 15.33
N ILE A 399 -8.62 -10.78 14.12
CA ILE A 399 -7.48 -11.48 13.51
C ILE A 399 -6.64 -10.40 12.85
N TRP A 400 -5.45 -10.12 13.43
CA TRP A 400 -4.65 -8.93 13.12
C TRP A 400 -4.27 -8.76 11.65
N GLY A 401 -4.21 -9.86 10.90
CA GLY A 401 -3.99 -9.85 9.47
C GLY A 401 -2.57 -9.47 9.07
N TYR A 402 -2.39 -8.37 8.33
CA TYR A 402 -1.09 -7.99 7.78
C TYR A 402 -0.90 -6.48 7.63
N HIS A 403 0.36 -6.06 7.67
CA HIS A 403 0.80 -4.72 7.27
C HIS A 403 1.41 -4.81 5.86
N PRO A 404 0.90 -4.07 4.86
CA PRO A 404 1.38 -4.18 3.49
C PRO A 404 2.78 -3.56 3.35
N THR A 405 3.58 -4.09 2.43
CA THR A 405 4.89 -3.53 2.09
C THR A 405 4.83 -2.92 0.69
N HIS A 406 5.12 -1.63 0.57
CA HIS A 406 5.21 -0.95 -0.71
C HIS A 406 6.59 -1.14 -1.34
N PHE A 407 6.59 -1.46 -2.62
CA PHE A 407 7.78 -1.62 -3.44
C PHE A 407 7.77 -0.48 -4.45
N SER A 408 8.81 0.35 -4.42
CA SER A 408 8.98 1.47 -5.34
C SER A 408 10.34 1.35 -6.02
N LEU A 409 10.32 1.44 -7.34
CA LEU A 409 11.49 1.45 -8.19
C LEU A 409 11.83 2.87 -8.60
N TYR A 410 13.11 3.19 -8.62
CA TYR A 410 13.63 4.48 -9.05
C TYR A 410 14.86 4.25 -9.91
N HIS A 411 14.99 4.99 -11.01
CA HIS A 411 16.22 4.97 -11.79
C HIS A 411 17.38 5.61 -11.01
N GLY A 412 18.61 5.18 -11.28
CA GLY A 412 19.82 5.60 -10.56
C GLY A 412 20.13 7.10 -10.60
N TRP A 413 19.55 7.85 -11.54
CA TRP A 413 19.64 9.30 -11.60
C TRP A 413 18.77 10.03 -10.56
N ASN A 414 17.93 9.31 -9.82
CA ASN A 414 17.11 9.88 -8.75
C ASN A 414 17.88 9.84 -7.43
N ALA A 415 18.03 11.01 -6.80
CA ALA A 415 18.61 11.18 -5.48
C ALA A 415 17.57 11.66 -4.46
N ASN A 416 17.93 11.58 -3.18
CA ASN A 416 17.09 11.98 -2.04
C ASN A 416 15.75 11.23 -1.98
N ILE A 417 15.79 9.94 -2.30
CA ILE A 417 14.64 9.04 -2.22
C ILE A 417 14.54 8.52 -0.78
N LYS A 418 13.71 9.18 0.03
CA LYS A 418 13.26 8.63 1.30
C LYS A 418 11.75 8.43 1.26
N PRO A 419 11.24 7.19 1.30
CA PRO A 419 9.81 6.95 1.39
C PRO A 419 9.25 7.63 2.65
N ASN A 420 8.12 8.32 2.49
CA ASN A 420 7.32 8.81 3.61
C ASN A 420 5.89 8.29 3.40
N LEU A 421 5.38 7.62 4.42
CA LEU A 421 4.12 6.87 4.35
C LEU A 421 2.89 7.73 4.66
N MET A 422 3.11 8.95 5.12
CA MET A 422 2.06 9.82 5.67
C MET A 422 2.08 11.23 5.09
N ALA A 423 3.25 11.72 4.68
CA ALA A 423 3.39 13.06 4.11
C ALA A 423 3.57 13.00 2.58
N ASN A 424 2.76 13.81 1.88
CA ASN A 424 2.79 13.92 0.41
C ASN A 424 3.70 15.06 -0.10
N ASN A 425 4.39 15.78 0.79
CA ASN A 425 5.23 16.93 0.46
C ASN A 425 6.69 16.58 0.11
N THR A 426 6.96 15.34 -0.29
CA THR A 426 8.34 14.81 -0.48
C THR A 426 9.02 15.30 -1.75
N MET A 427 8.27 15.86 -2.71
CA MET A 427 8.79 16.27 -4.02
C MET A 427 9.90 17.32 -3.94
N LYS A 428 9.83 18.25 -2.98
CA LYS A 428 10.82 19.33 -2.84
C LYS A 428 12.24 18.83 -2.53
N TYR A 429 12.35 17.63 -1.95
CA TYR A 429 13.61 17.00 -1.61
C TYR A 429 14.24 16.27 -2.79
N ARG A 430 13.45 15.88 -3.80
CA ARG A 430 13.89 15.06 -4.92
C ARG A 430 14.87 15.81 -5.79
N ARG A 431 15.94 15.12 -6.20
CA ARG A 431 16.90 15.60 -7.18
C ARG A 431 17.03 14.57 -8.30
N VAL A 432 17.14 15.04 -9.52
CA VAL A 432 17.33 14.23 -10.72
C VAL A 432 18.62 14.67 -11.39
N ASP A 433 19.46 13.72 -11.83
CA ASP A 433 20.59 14.00 -12.71
C ASP A 433 20.12 14.01 -14.18
N PRO A 434 19.99 15.18 -14.82
CA PRO A 434 19.46 15.27 -16.18
C PRO A 434 20.44 14.72 -17.22
N VAL A 435 21.75 14.79 -16.97
CA VAL A 435 22.78 14.32 -17.91
C VAL A 435 22.80 12.80 -17.93
N GLN A 436 22.79 12.18 -16.75
CA GLN A 436 22.70 10.73 -16.64
C GLN A 436 21.39 10.20 -17.24
N ARG A 437 20.25 10.83 -16.92
CA ARG A 437 18.94 10.46 -17.47
C ARG A 437 18.95 10.48 -19.00
N PHE A 438 19.38 11.57 -19.61
CA PHE A 438 19.42 11.71 -21.06
C PHE A 438 20.33 10.67 -21.73
N THR A 439 21.51 10.43 -21.13
CA THR A 439 22.49 9.47 -21.65
C THR A 439 21.94 8.05 -21.66
N LEU A 440 21.33 7.63 -20.54
CA LEU A 440 20.75 6.30 -20.41
C LEU A 440 19.50 6.12 -21.29
N GLN A 441 18.64 7.13 -21.38
CA GLN A 441 17.51 7.11 -22.32
C GLN A 441 17.97 6.90 -23.76
N GLN A 442 19.02 7.59 -24.21
CA GLN A 442 19.56 7.37 -25.55
C GLN A 442 20.14 5.97 -25.73
N ALA A 443 20.82 5.42 -24.72
CA ALA A 443 21.38 4.08 -24.77
C ALA A 443 20.30 2.99 -24.86
N TRP A 444 19.20 3.14 -24.12
CA TRP A 444 18.14 2.13 -24.02
C TRP A 444 17.14 2.16 -25.19
N ASN A 445 16.99 3.30 -25.86
CA ASN A 445 15.97 3.52 -26.90
C ASN A 445 16.56 3.54 -28.33
N GLN A 446 17.66 2.84 -28.58
CA GLN A 446 18.24 2.74 -29.93
C GLN A 446 17.34 1.90 -30.85
N PRO A 447 17.00 2.38 -32.06
CA PRO A 447 16.16 1.62 -32.99
C PRO A 447 16.91 0.39 -33.52
N ILE A 448 16.23 -0.75 -33.56
CA ILE A 448 16.77 -1.98 -34.17
C ILE A 448 16.62 -1.88 -35.69
N ILE A 449 17.66 -1.39 -36.37
CA ILE A 449 17.64 -1.11 -37.82
C ILE A 449 18.09 -2.27 -38.71
N TRP A 450 18.72 -3.32 -38.16
CA TRP A 450 19.21 -4.44 -38.97
C TRP A 450 18.11 -5.18 -39.77
N PRO A 451 16.85 -5.34 -39.30
CA PRO A 451 15.80 -5.98 -40.09
C PRO A 451 15.45 -5.17 -41.34
N VAL A 452 15.56 -3.84 -41.26
CA VAL A 452 15.37 -2.93 -42.41
C VAL A 452 16.46 -3.19 -43.44
N TRP A 453 17.71 -3.31 -43.01
CA TRP A 453 18.82 -3.64 -43.91
C TRP A 453 18.66 -5.04 -44.52
N MET A 454 18.26 -6.04 -43.74
CA MET A 454 17.99 -7.38 -44.25
C MET A 454 16.87 -7.36 -45.29
N PHE A 455 15.78 -6.64 -45.03
CA PHE A 455 14.68 -6.47 -45.96
C PHE A 455 15.15 -5.80 -47.27
N LEU A 456 15.95 -4.74 -47.19
CA LEU A 456 16.52 -4.08 -48.36
C LEU A 456 17.45 -5.00 -49.17
N VAL A 457 18.26 -5.83 -48.50
CA VAL A 457 19.12 -6.83 -49.16
C VAL A 457 18.28 -7.88 -49.87
N VAL A 458 17.24 -8.42 -49.22
CA VAL A 458 16.31 -9.38 -49.82
C VAL A 458 15.61 -8.75 -51.03
N LEU A 459 15.11 -7.52 -50.89
CA LEU A 459 14.49 -6.77 -51.99
C LEU A 459 15.45 -6.63 -53.17
N LEU A 460 16.70 -6.22 -52.94
CA LEU A 460 17.73 -6.09 -53.97
C LEU A 460 18.03 -7.45 -54.63
N LEU A 461 18.09 -8.54 -53.87
CA LEU A 461 18.30 -9.89 -54.39
C LEU A 461 17.16 -10.36 -55.30
N PHE A 462 15.93 -9.86 -55.13
CA PHE A 462 14.83 -10.17 -56.04
C PHE A 462 14.74 -9.19 -57.23
N VAL A 463 14.96 -7.90 -56.99
CA VAL A 463 14.82 -6.85 -58.02
C VAL A 463 15.98 -6.87 -59.00
N VAL A 464 17.23 -6.99 -58.54
CA VAL A 464 18.42 -6.90 -59.41
C VAL A 464 18.43 -8.02 -60.47
N PRO A 465 18.21 -9.31 -60.14
CA PRO A 465 18.14 -10.35 -61.16
C PRO A 465 16.94 -10.21 -62.10
N SER A 466 15.81 -9.69 -61.60
CA SER A 466 14.60 -9.48 -62.41
C SER A 466 14.79 -8.36 -63.43
N VAL A 467 15.38 -7.23 -63.01
CA VAL A 467 15.75 -6.12 -63.89
C VAL A 467 16.84 -6.56 -64.87
N TRP A 468 17.86 -7.29 -64.40
CA TRP A 468 18.92 -7.81 -65.27
C TRP A 468 18.37 -8.77 -66.34
N ARG A 469 17.47 -9.70 -65.97
CA ARG A 469 16.77 -10.57 -66.93
C ARG A 469 15.91 -9.78 -67.91
N TYR A 470 15.18 -8.77 -67.44
CA TYR A 470 14.37 -7.90 -68.30
C TYR A 470 15.23 -7.13 -69.32
N MET A 471 16.34 -6.54 -68.87
CA MET A 471 17.28 -5.83 -69.75
C MET A 471 17.94 -6.78 -70.76
N LYS A 472 18.36 -7.98 -70.34
CA LYS A 472 18.93 -8.99 -71.24
C LYS A 472 17.94 -9.49 -72.29
N LYS A 473 16.67 -9.68 -71.93
CA LYS A 473 15.59 -10.03 -72.86
C LYS A 473 15.35 -8.92 -73.90
N ASN A 474 15.36 -7.66 -73.48
CA ASN A 474 15.24 -6.53 -74.39
C ASN A 474 16.45 -6.39 -75.33
N GLN A 475 17.67 -6.72 -74.88
CA GLN A 475 18.86 -6.74 -75.76
C GLN A 475 18.82 -7.89 -76.78
N GLN A 476 18.30 -9.07 -76.42
CA GLN A 476 18.16 -10.18 -77.37
C GLN A 476 17.09 -9.92 -78.45
N ASN A 477 16.04 -9.17 -78.13
CA ASN A 477 15.02 -8.77 -79.12
C ASN A 477 15.51 -7.72 -80.14
N ILE A 478 16.68 -7.10 -79.93
CA ILE A 478 17.25 -6.09 -80.84
C ILE A 478 18.12 -6.73 -81.95
N VAL A 479 18.50 -8.01 -81.84
CA VAL A 479 19.41 -8.69 -82.79
C VAL A 479 18.68 -9.52 -83.86
N LEU A 480 17.33 -9.61 -83.85
CA LEU A 480 16.54 -10.38 -84.83
C LEU A 480 15.93 -9.54 -85.97
N ILE A 481 16.52 -8.39 -86.28
CA ILE A 481 16.16 -7.60 -87.48
C ILE A 481 17.42 -7.50 -88.37
N GLU A 482 17.74 -8.57 -89.09
CA GLU A 482 18.57 -8.48 -90.29
C GLU A 482 17.64 -8.11 -91.47
N PRO A 483 17.92 -7.03 -92.22
CA PRO A 483 17.19 -6.72 -93.44
C PRO A 483 17.72 -7.56 -94.62
N GLU A 484 16.78 -8.05 -95.44
CA GLU A 484 17.00 -8.67 -96.76
C GLU A 484 17.88 -7.85 -97.70
#